data_AF-A0A3D0UKQ3-F1
#
_entry.id   AF-A0A3D0UKQ3-F1
#
_cell.length_a   1.000
_cell.length_b   1.000
_cell.length_c   1.000
_cell.angle_alpha   90.00
_cell.angle_beta   90.00
_cell.angle_gamma   90.00
#
_symmetry.space_group_name_H-M   'P 1'
#
loop_
_entity.id
_entity.type
_entity.pdbx_description
1 polymer ?
#
loop_
_entity_poly.entity_id
_entity_poly.type
_entity_poly.pdbx_seq_one_letter_code
_entity_poly.pdbx_strand_id
1 'polypeptide(L)'
;MPADRITSPRAVYNTSSVGAYPITNYRIMGEKLLTNETTIYVDYQYSVPEYEMPIYFVQLLKYMMAWHLCVPITDQTDKAQYWQGTAVGSPGENGRGGYMRVAMNIDGQNQPVNFIKDFSLIAVRN
;
A
#
# COMPACT_ATOMS: atom_id res chain seq x y z
N MET A 1 14.09 13.41 -6.83
CA MET A 1 12.88 12.81 -6.21
C MET A 1 13.26 12.44 -4.79
N PRO A 2 12.31 12.34 -3.83
CA PRO A 2 12.64 12.06 -2.44
C PRO A 2 13.45 10.76 -2.31
N ALA A 3 14.50 10.78 -1.47
CA ALA A 3 15.45 9.67 -1.34
C ALA A 3 14.91 8.51 -0.50
N ASP A 4 13.86 8.75 0.28
CA ASP A 4 13.17 7.83 1.18
C ASP A 4 12.01 7.07 0.51
N ARG A 5 11.78 7.30 -0.79
CA ARG A 5 10.73 6.62 -1.55
C ARG A 5 11.03 5.14 -1.73
N ILE A 6 10.01 4.29 -1.56
CA ILE A 6 10.12 2.85 -1.77
C ILE A 6 10.01 2.50 -3.26
N THR A 7 9.19 3.25 -3.99
CA THR A 7 8.87 2.97 -5.40
C THR A 7 8.65 4.25 -6.20
N SER A 8 8.33 4.10 -7.49
CA SER A 8 7.93 5.21 -8.35
C SER A 8 6.71 5.93 -7.77
N PRO A 9 6.56 7.25 -7.94
CA PRO A 9 5.42 7.99 -7.43
C PRO A 9 4.09 7.43 -7.91
N ARG A 10 3.10 7.46 -7.02
CA ARG A 10 1.74 7.03 -7.31
C ARG A 10 1.02 8.04 -8.18
N ALA A 11 1.23 9.33 -7.94
CA ALA A 11 0.64 10.42 -8.70
C ALA A 11 1.53 11.67 -8.63
N VAL A 12 1.42 12.52 -9.66
CA VAL A 12 2.11 13.81 -9.77
C VAL A 12 1.06 14.85 -10.14
N TYR A 13 1.09 16.00 -9.49
CA TYR A 13 0.16 17.11 -9.70
C TYR A 13 0.94 18.40 -9.93
N ASN A 14 0.32 19.34 -10.63
CA ASN A 14 0.84 20.70 -10.86
C ASN A 14 0.28 21.74 -9.86
N THR A 15 -0.60 21.34 -8.95
CA THR A 15 -1.24 22.23 -7.97
C THR A 15 -1.49 21.51 -6.64
N SER A 16 -1.59 22.27 -5.55
CA SER A 16 -1.97 21.81 -4.21
C SER A 16 -3.48 21.77 -3.99
N SER A 17 -4.28 22.15 -4.99
CA SER A 17 -5.74 22.15 -4.86
C SER A 17 -6.28 20.74 -4.63
N VAL A 18 -7.15 20.60 -3.63
CA VAL A 18 -7.87 19.36 -3.36
C VAL A 18 -8.72 19.00 -4.59
N GLY A 19 -8.58 17.77 -5.07
CA GLY A 19 -9.31 17.27 -6.25
C GLY A 19 -8.69 17.63 -7.60
N ALA A 20 -7.45 18.13 -7.64
CA ALA A 20 -6.72 18.31 -8.88
C ALA A 20 -6.45 16.99 -9.60
N TYR A 21 -6.49 17.03 -10.94
CA TYR A 21 -6.18 15.86 -11.76
C TYR A 21 -4.66 15.63 -11.82
N PRO A 22 -4.20 14.38 -11.72
CA PRO A 22 -2.78 14.08 -11.88
C PRO A 22 -2.32 14.41 -13.30
N ILE A 23 -1.14 15.00 -13.43
CA ILE A 23 -0.53 15.27 -14.71
C ILE A 23 0.06 13.99 -15.30
N THR A 24 -0.06 13.81 -16.61
CA THR A 24 0.54 12.68 -17.34
C THR A 24 1.80 13.10 -18.10
N ASN A 25 2.03 14.40 -18.28
CA ASN A 25 3.16 14.96 -19.00
C ASN A 25 4.39 15.13 -18.08
N TYR A 26 4.93 14.01 -17.63
CA TYR A 26 6.21 13.97 -16.92
C TYR A 26 6.97 12.71 -17.32
N ARG A 27 8.29 12.73 -17.16
CA ARG A 27 9.14 11.55 -17.34
C ARG A 27 10.04 11.36 -16.14
N ILE A 28 10.07 10.14 -15.62
CA ILE A 28 11.02 9.75 -14.58
C ILE A 28 12.27 9.23 -15.27
N MET A 29 13.41 9.85 -14.99
CA MET A 29 14.73 9.37 -15.43
C MET A 29 15.61 9.19 -14.20
N GLY A 30 15.87 7.93 -13.84
CA GLY A 30 16.58 7.56 -12.62
C GLY A 30 15.90 8.15 -11.38
N GLU A 31 16.60 9.04 -10.68
CA GLU A 31 16.11 9.70 -9.46
C GLU A 31 15.47 11.06 -9.70
N LYS A 32 15.32 11.48 -10.96
CA LYS A 32 14.81 12.80 -11.32
C LYS A 32 13.45 12.68 -12.02
N LEU A 33 12.56 13.62 -11.69
CA LEU A 33 11.32 13.83 -12.42
C LEU A 33 11.53 15.02 -13.35
N LEU A 34 11.35 14.79 -14.64
CA LEU A 34 11.44 15.80 -15.69
C LEU A 34 10.02 16.23 -16.05
N THR A 35 9.74 17.52 -15.90
CA THR A 35 8.48 18.15 -16.30
C THR A 35 8.76 19.57 -16.77
N ASN A 36 7.83 20.13 -17.54
CA ASN A 36 7.86 21.54 -17.95
C ASN A 36 7.20 22.46 -16.91
N GLU A 37 6.54 21.89 -15.90
CA GLU A 37 5.87 22.64 -14.84
C GLU A 37 6.89 23.18 -13.82
N THR A 38 6.63 24.38 -13.29
CA THR A 38 7.55 25.05 -12.33
C THR A 38 7.42 24.51 -10.92
N THR A 39 6.23 24.06 -10.52
CA THR A 39 5.94 23.50 -9.20
C THR A 39 5.22 22.17 -9.36
N ILE A 40 5.70 21.14 -8.63
CA ILE A 40 5.11 19.81 -8.64
C ILE A 40 4.77 19.37 -7.21
N TYR A 41 3.65 18.69 -7.08
CA TYR A 41 3.23 17.98 -5.87
C TYR A 41 3.21 16.48 -6.21
N VAL A 42 3.76 15.65 -5.32
CA VAL A 42 3.98 14.23 -5.62
C VAL A 42 3.44 13.38 -4.49
N ASP A 43 2.55 12.45 -4.82
CA ASP A 43 2.14 11.39 -3.91
C ASP A 43 3.13 10.22 -4.05
N TYR A 44 3.87 9.93 -2.98
CA TYR A 44 4.82 8.82 -2.94
C TYR A 44 4.68 8.01 -1.66
N GLN A 45 5.12 6.76 -1.73
CA GLN A 45 5.23 5.89 -0.56
C GLN A 45 6.66 5.95 -0.04
N TYR A 46 6.81 6.14 1.26
CA TYR A 46 8.09 6.19 1.95
C TYR A 46 8.20 5.09 3.00
N SER A 47 9.43 4.79 3.40
CA SER A 47 9.69 3.80 4.46
C SER A 47 9.41 4.40 5.83
N VAL A 48 8.29 3.99 6.43
CA VAL A 48 7.88 4.39 7.78
C VAL A 48 8.59 3.52 8.82
N PRO A 49 9.17 4.08 9.89
CA PRO A 49 9.72 3.29 10.99
C PRO A 49 8.61 2.58 11.79
N GLU A 50 8.92 1.45 12.42
CA GLU A 50 7.92 0.57 13.07
C GLU A 50 7.05 1.27 14.13
N TYR A 51 7.58 2.28 14.83
CA TYR A 51 6.84 3.01 15.88
C TYR A 51 5.77 3.97 15.32
N GLU A 52 5.84 4.33 14.03
CA GLU A 52 4.83 5.15 13.35
C GLU A 52 3.80 4.30 12.59
N MET A 53 4.02 2.99 12.50
CA MET A 53 3.07 2.09 11.85
C MET A 53 1.80 1.95 12.70
N PRO A 54 0.63 1.80 12.07
CA PRO A 54 -0.61 1.58 12.81
C PRO A 54 -0.56 0.32 13.68
N ILE A 55 -1.12 0.41 14.89
CA ILE A 55 -1.08 -0.68 15.89
C ILE A 55 -1.65 -2.00 15.34
N TYR A 56 -2.72 -1.92 14.54
CA TYR A 56 -3.30 -3.09 13.90
C TYR A 56 -2.33 -3.74 12.90
N PHE A 57 -1.55 -2.95 12.17
CA PHE A 57 -0.58 -3.45 11.21
C PHE A 57 0.60 -4.13 11.92
N VAL A 58 1.11 -3.52 12.98
CA VAL A 58 2.16 -4.11 13.82
C VAL A 58 1.70 -5.45 14.41
N GLN A 59 0.44 -5.54 14.84
CA GLN A 59 -0.11 -6.80 15.34
C GLN A 59 -0.18 -7.89 14.26
N LEU A 60 -0.59 -7.54 13.04
CA LEU A 60 -0.57 -8.47 11.91
C LEU A 60 0.86 -8.95 11.62
N LEU A 61 1.83 -8.03 11.61
CA LEU A 61 3.24 -8.33 11.36
C LEU A 61 3.81 -9.32 12.38
N LYS A 62 3.46 -9.15 13.67
CA LYS A 62 3.84 -10.09 14.74
C LYS A 62 3.34 -11.50 14.46
N TYR A 63 2.08 -11.66 14.05
CA TYR A 63 1.52 -12.97 13.74
C TYR A 63 2.11 -13.58 12.46
N MET A 64 2.33 -12.77 11.43
CA MET A 64 3.02 -13.20 10.20
C MET A 64 4.45 -13.68 10.48
N MET A 65 5.18 -12.97 11.34
CA MET A 65 6.53 -13.37 11.73
C MET A 65 6.52 -14.64 12.60
N ALA A 66 5.56 -14.80 13.51
CA ALA A 66 5.51 -15.91 14.45
C ALA A 66 5.45 -17.29 13.75
N TRP A 67 4.69 -17.44 12.67
CA TRP A 67 4.60 -18.71 11.96
C TRP A 67 5.84 -19.00 11.11
N HIS A 68 6.44 -17.98 10.48
CA HIS A 68 7.70 -18.11 9.75
C HIS A 68 8.88 -18.46 10.65
N LEU A 69 8.89 -17.98 11.90
CA LEU A 69 9.95 -18.27 12.86
C LEU A 69 9.73 -19.58 13.63
N CYS A 70 8.51 -20.11 13.71
CA CYS A 70 8.24 -21.34 14.48
C CYS A 70 9.08 -22.54 14.01
N VAL A 71 9.12 -22.80 12.70
CA VAL A 71 9.87 -23.94 12.15
C VAL A 71 11.39 -23.79 12.38
N PRO A 72 12.06 -22.70 11.97
CA PRO A 72 13.51 -22.59 12.11
C PRO A 72 13.99 -22.49 13.57
N ILE A 73 13.16 -22.02 14.51
CA ILE A 73 13.57 -21.84 15.91
C ILE A 73 13.20 -23.05 16.77
N THR A 74 12.00 -23.58 16.61
CA THR A 74 11.44 -24.57 17.54
C THR A 74 11.22 -25.95 16.93
N ASP A 75 11.36 -26.07 15.61
CA ASP A 75 11.11 -27.31 14.85
C ASP A 75 9.68 -27.87 15.04
N GLN A 76 8.74 -27.03 15.47
CA GLN A 76 7.34 -27.41 15.75
C GLN A 76 6.42 -26.97 14.61
N THR A 77 6.10 -27.89 13.70
CA THR A 77 5.20 -27.66 12.57
C THR A 77 3.77 -27.35 13.01
N ASP A 78 3.29 -27.97 14.09
CA ASP A 78 1.92 -27.76 14.60
C ASP A 78 1.70 -26.33 15.08
N LYS A 79 2.69 -25.75 15.77
CA LYS A 79 2.64 -24.34 16.18
C LYS A 79 2.72 -23.40 14.98
N ALA A 80 3.53 -23.74 13.97
CA ALA A 80 3.58 -22.96 12.73
C ALA A 80 2.20 -22.90 12.06
N GLN A 81 1.50 -24.04 11.97
CA GLN A 81 0.14 -24.09 11.43
C GLN A 81 -0.87 -23.30 12.26
N TYR A 82 -0.80 -23.37 13.60
CA TYR A 82 -1.65 -22.57 14.48
C TYR A 82 -1.47 -21.06 14.27
N TRP A 83 -0.22 -20.59 14.22
CA TRP A 83 0.07 -19.18 14.00
C TRP A 83 -0.26 -18.73 12.58
N GLN A 84 -0.09 -19.61 11.59
CA GLN A 84 -0.53 -19.37 10.21
C GLN A 84 -2.05 -19.18 10.17
N GLY A 85 -2.82 -20.07 10.82
CA GLY A 85 -4.27 -19.95 10.93
C GLY A 85 -4.72 -18.66 11.62
N THR A 86 -4.01 -18.24 12.66
CA THR A 86 -4.27 -16.97 13.35
C THR A 86 -4.00 -15.76 12.45
N ALA A 87 -2.91 -15.78 11.68
CA ALA A 87 -2.51 -14.69 10.81
C ALA A 87 -3.40 -14.56 9.56
N VAL A 88 -3.56 -15.65 8.81
CA VAL A 88 -4.14 -15.64 7.45
C VAL A 88 -5.41 -16.48 7.30
N GLY A 89 -5.86 -17.13 8.37
CA GLY A 89 -7.03 -18.00 8.36
C GLY A 89 -6.73 -19.40 7.84
N SER A 90 -7.80 -20.17 7.67
CA SER A 90 -7.77 -21.52 7.12
C SER A 90 -7.36 -21.51 5.63
N PRO A 91 -6.88 -22.64 5.08
CA PRO A 91 -6.58 -22.76 3.65
C PRO A 91 -7.77 -22.40 2.73
N GLY A 92 -9.01 -22.65 3.19
CA GLY A 92 -10.23 -22.28 2.46
C GLY A 92 -10.46 -20.77 2.33
N GLU A 93 -9.84 -19.95 3.17
CA GLU A 93 -9.91 -18.49 3.11
C GLU A 93 -8.83 -17.90 2.18
N ASN A 94 -8.02 -18.75 1.54
CA ASN A 94 -6.99 -18.39 0.55
C ASN A 94 -6.07 -17.25 1.02
N GLY A 95 -5.65 -17.31 2.29
CA GLY A 95 -4.76 -16.32 2.89
C GLY A 95 -5.41 -14.97 3.25
N ARG A 96 -6.74 -14.87 3.18
CA ARG A 96 -7.50 -13.63 3.44
C ARG A 96 -8.35 -13.70 4.71
N GLY A 97 -8.15 -14.73 5.53
CA GLY A 97 -8.85 -14.96 6.78
C GLY A 97 -8.07 -14.43 8.00
N GLY A 98 -8.40 -14.95 9.18
CA GLY A 98 -7.68 -14.64 10.43
C GLY A 98 -7.59 -13.14 10.72
N TYR A 99 -6.43 -12.71 11.23
CA TYR A 99 -6.16 -11.30 11.52
C TYR A 99 -5.90 -10.46 10.26
N MET A 100 -5.47 -11.08 9.15
CA MET A 100 -5.33 -10.42 7.85
C MET A 100 -6.66 -9.81 7.40
N ARG A 101 -7.78 -10.51 7.62
CA ARG A 101 -9.13 -9.98 7.35
C ARG A 101 -9.43 -8.71 8.15
N VAL A 102 -9.07 -8.68 9.42
CA VAL A 102 -9.30 -7.52 10.30
C VAL A 102 -8.47 -6.32 9.81
N ALA A 103 -7.19 -6.54 9.53
CA ALA A 103 -6.31 -5.48 9.02
C ALA A 103 -6.79 -4.94 7.66
N MET A 104 -7.20 -5.80 6.72
CA MET A 104 -7.75 -5.38 5.42
C MET A 104 -9.04 -4.58 5.58
N ASN A 105 -9.92 -4.95 6.49
CA ASN A 105 -11.16 -4.21 6.73
C ASN A 105 -10.89 -2.81 7.32
N ILE A 106 -9.96 -2.72 8.28
CA ILE A 106 -9.58 -1.43 8.87
C ILE A 106 -8.91 -0.54 7.81
N ASP A 107 -8.01 -1.08 7.00
CA ASP A 107 -7.37 -0.33 5.92
C ASP A 107 -8.38 0.13 4.85
N GLY A 108 -9.30 -0.76 4.46
CA GLY A 108 -10.35 -0.47 3.49
C GLY A 108 -11.34 0.59 3.95
N GLN A 109 -11.63 0.68 5.25
CA GLN A 109 -12.46 1.76 5.81
C GLN A 109 -11.83 3.15 5.68
N ASN A 110 -10.49 3.22 5.64
CA ASN A 110 -9.76 4.48 5.53
C ASN A 110 -9.63 4.99 4.08
N GLN A 111 -10.06 4.20 3.09
CA GLN A 111 -9.99 4.59 1.69
C GLN A 111 -11.38 5.02 1.18
N PRO A 112 -11.54 6.26 0.66
CA PRO A 112 -12.77 6.63 -0.03
C PRO A 112 -12.94 5.76 -1.27
N VAL A 113 -14.20 5.46 -1.61
CA VAL A 113 -14.53 4.69 -2.82
C VAL A 113 -13.90 5.36 -4.06
N ASN A 114 -13.02 4.63 -4.75
CA ASN A 114 -12.42 5.08 -6.00
C ASN A 114 -13.52 5.11 -7.09
N PHE A 115 -14.24 6.22 -7.19
CA PHE A 115 -15.21 6.44 -8.25
C PHE A 115 -14.47 6.82 -9.54
N ILE A 116 -14.79 6.16 -10.66
CA ILE A 116 -14.28 6.52 -11.98
C ILE A 116 -14.88 7.88 -12.36
N LYS A 117 -14.09 8.95 -12.27
CA LYS A 117 -14.55 10.33 -12.47
C LYS A 117 -14.39 10.87 -13.88
N ASP A 118 -13.70 10.16 -14.79
CA ASP A 118 -13.42 10.69 -16.12
C ASP A 118 -13.56 9.65 -17.23
N PHE A 119 -14.30 10.01 -18.28
CA PHE A 119 -14.43 9.28 -19.53
C PHE A 119 -13.67 10.07 -20.60
N SER A 120 -12.38 9.78 -20.78
CA SER A 120 -11.53 10.46 -21.76
C SER A 120 -12.06 10.39 -23.21
N LEU A 121 -13.01 9.49 -23.51
CA LEU A 121 -13.64 9.33 -24.83
C LEU A 121 -14.85 10.23 -25.06
N ILE A 122 -15.36 10.95 -24.05
CA ILE A 122 -16.45 11.92 -24.21
C ILE A 122 -15.93 13.29 -24.68
N ALA A 123 -14.68 13.64 -24.35
CA ALA A 123 -14.07 14.91 -24.73
C ALA A 123 -13.70 15.03 -26.22
N VAL A 124 -13.67 13.91 -26.96
CA VAL A 124 -13.33 13.86 -28.40
C VAL A 124 -14.57 14.00 -29.31
N ARG A 125 -15.79 14.02 -28.74
CA ARG A 125 -17.05 14.02 -29.52
C ARG A 125 -17.43 15.38 -30.14
N ASN A 126 -16.75 16.48 -29.80
CA ASN A 126 -17.06 17.81 -30.33
C ASN A 126 -15.91 18.38 -31.16
#